data_AF-A0A2Z3GXT5-F1
#
_entry.id   AF-A0A2Z3GXT5-F1
#
_cell.length_a   1.000
_cell.length_b   1.000
_cell.length_c   1.000
_cell.angle_alpha   90.00
_cell.angle_beta   90.00
_cell.angle_gamma   90.00
#
_symmetry.space_group_name_H-M   'P 1'
#
loop_
_entity.id
_entity.type
_entity.pdbx_description
1 polymer ?
#
loop_
_entity_poly.entity_id
_entity_poly.type
_entity_poly.pdbx_seq_one_letter_code
_entity_poly.pdbx_strand_id
1 'polypeptide(L)'
;MKSALGALLGLLAWAAASLGAPAARPPQASLARQFLLNALAGRPRAAYAALAPGAALSAPQAAGQVAALRAQAWRWGPAIELYKLGWRLPEGRPALLFYQFRFAADSARPGPHVVLDVTFQDSLATRPLGFGVVVRRR
;
A
#
# COMPACT_ATOMS: atom_id res chain seq x y z
N MET A 1 -4.26 -47.16 -36.55
CA MET A 1 -4.07 -45.69 -36.52
C MET A 1 -4.91 -45.09 -35.39
N LYS A 2 -4.50 -45.19 -34.11
CA LYS A 2 -5.29 -44.67 -32.97
C LYS A 2 -4.48 -43.83 -31.96
N SER A 3 -3.21 -43.55 -32.23
CA SER A 3 -2.29 -42.99 -31.21
C SER A 3 -1.84 -41.55 -31.48
N ALA A 4 -2.39 -40.87 -32.49
CA ALA A 4 -1.99 -39.50 -32.81
C ALA A 4 -2.79 -38.43 -32.03
N LEU A 5 -4.05 -38.72 -31.67
CA LEU A 5 -4.92 -37.76 -31.01
C LEU A 5 -4.52 -37.51 -29.54
N GLY A 6 -4.09 -38.56 -28.83
CA GLY A 6 -3.70 -38.46 -27.42
C GLY A 6 -2.43 -37.64 -27.19
N ALA A 7 -1.47 -37.70 -28.13
CA ALA A 7 -0.24 -36.93 -28.07
C ALA A 7 -0.49 -35.43 -28.29
N LEU A 8 -1.42 -35.08 -29.18
CA LEU A 8 -1.77 -33.67 -29.45
C LEU A 8 -2.51 -33.02 -28.28
N LEU A 9 -3.42 -33.75 -27.62
CA LEU A 9 -4.11 -33.27 -26.42
C LEU A 9 -3.17 -33.10 -25.22
N GLY A 10 -2.17 -33.98 -25.07
CA GLY A 10 -1.16 -33.86 -24.03
C GLY A 10 -0.26 -32.62 -24.19
N LEU A 11 0.12 -32.30 -25.44
CA LEU A 11 0.92 -31.11 -25.76
C LEU A 11 0.15 -29.80 -25.55
N LEU A 12 -1.15 -29.76 -25.89
CA LEU A 12 -2.01 -28.60 -25.68
C LEU A 12 -2.25 -28.32 -24.19
N ALA A 13 -2.43 -29.36 -23.38
CA ALA A 13 -2.60 -29.20 -21.92
C ALA A 13 -1.33 -28.70 -21.23
N TRP A 14 -0.15 -29.12 -21.69
CA TRP A 14 1.13 -28.65 -21.14
C TRP A 14 1.45 -27.21 -21.57
N ALA A 15 1.13 -26.84 -22.82
CA ALA A 15 1.21 -25.46 -23.29
C ALA A 15 0.32 -24.52 -22.46
N ALA A 16 -0.93 -24.93 -22.18
CA ALA A 16 -1.86 -24.16 -21.34
C ALA A 16 -1.39 -24.01 -19.89
N ALA A 17 -0.71 -25.01 -19.32
CA ALA A 17 -0.13 -24.93 -17.97
C ALA A 17 1.12 -24.01 -17.92
N SER A 18 1.84 -23.85 -19.04
CA SER A 18 2.98 -22.93 -19.15
C SER A 18 2.58 -21.47 -19.36
N LEU A 19 1.34 -21.22 -19.81
CA LEU A 19 0.68 -19.93 -19.78
C LEU A 19 0.18 -19.66 -18.35
N GLY A 20 1.12 -19.51 -17.42
CA GLY A 20 0.81 -19.07 -16.06
C GLY A 20 -0.05 -17.81 -16.12
N ALA A 21 -1.23 -17.85 -15.50
CA ALA A 21 -2.08 -16.68 -15.40
C ALA A 21 -1.24 -15.51 -14.87
N PRO A 22 -1.33 -14.31 -15.48
CA PRO A 22 -0.56 -13.17 -15.00
C PRO A 22 -0.84 -13.02 -13.52
N ALA A 23 0.21 -13.04 -12.69
CA ALA A 23 0.06 -12.93 -11.25
C ALA A 23 -0.81 -11.71 -10.95
N ALA A 24 -2.00 -11.96 -10.38
CA ALA A 24 -2.97 -10.91 -10.13
C ALA A 24 -2.29 -9.83 -9.27
N ARG A 25 -2.29 -8.58 -9.76
CA ARG A 25 -1.67 -7.47 -9.05
C ARG A 25 -2.29 -7.38 -7.65
N PRO A 26 -1.48 -7.26 -6.58
CA PRO A 26 -2.01 -7.05 -5.25
C PRO A 26 -2.94 -5.82 -5.27
N PRO A 27 -4.11 -5.88 -4.61
CA PRO A 27 -4.93 -4.69 -4.43
C PRO A 27 -4.09 -3.57 -3.86
N GLN A 28 -4.25 -2.35 -4.35
CA GLN A 28 -3.35 -1.26 -3.98
C GLN A 28 -3.50 -0.85 -2.50
N ALA A 29 -4.65 -1.14 -1.89
CA ALA A 29 -4.80 -1.10 -0.43
C ALA A 29 -3.80 -2.04 0.28
N SER A 30 -3.54 -3.23 -0.26
CA SER A 30 -2.53 -4.16 0.26
C SER A 30 -1.12 -3.60 0.11
N LEU A 31 -0.81 -2.95 -1.01
CA LEU A 31 0.48 -2.27 -1.20
C LEU A 31 0.68 -1.14 -0.18
N ALA A 32 -0.35 -0.32 0.03
CA ALA A 32 -0.32 0.75 1.02
C ALA A 32 -0.10 0.21 2.44
N ARG A 33 -0.82 -0.86 2.79
CA ARG A 33 -0.68 -1.53 4.10
C ARG A 33 0.72 -2.10 4.28
N GLN A 34 1.23 -2.81 3.29
CA GLN A 34 2.57 -3.41 3.34
C GLN A 34 3.66 -2.35 3.44
N PHE A 35 3.51 -1.23 2.72
CA PHE A 35 4.40 -0.08 2.86
C PHE A 35 4.43 0.44 4.31
N LEU A 36 3.28 0.65 4.95
CA LEU A 36 3.21 1.12 6.34
C LEU A 36 3.84 0.12 7.33
N LEU A 37 3.58 -1.17 7.16
CA LEU A 37 4.18 -2.23 7.98
C LEU A 37 5.70 -2.28 7.82
N ASN A 38 6.20 -2.13 6.60
CA ASN A 38 7.63 -2.04 6.33
C ASN A 38 8.24 -0.76 6.90
N ALA A 39 7.52 0.37 6.89
CA ALA A 39 7.98 1.61 7.52
C ALA A 39 8.04 1.51 9.05
N LEU A 40 7.12 0.75 9.66
CA LEU A 40 7.16 0.41 11.09
C LEU A 40 8.37 -0.46 11.43
N ALA A 41 8.62 -1.51 10.65
CA ALA A 41 9.72 -2.46 10.89
C ALA A 41 11.10 -1.90 10.52
N GLY A 42 11.17 -1.12 9.43
CA GLY A 42 12.40 -0.69 8.77
C GLY A 42 12.88 0.70 9.16
N ARG A 43 14.11 1.06 8.74
CA ARG A 43 14.70 2.37 9.05
C ARG A 43 14.06 3.48 8.19
N PRO A 44 14.02 4.73 8.68
CA PRO A 44 13.54 5.90 7.93
C PRO A 44 14.02 6.00 6.48
N ARG A 45 15.31 5.72 6.25
CA ARG A 45 15.92 5.75 4.91
C ARG A 45 15.33 4.72 3.95
N ALA A 46 14.96 3.54 4.44
CA ALA A 46 14.35 2.50 3.62
C ALA A 46 12.90 2.86 3.24
N ALA A 47 12.15 3.46 4.16
CA ALA A 47 10.80 3.95 3.88
C ALA A 47 10.82 5.07 2.81
N TYR A 48 11.76 6.01 2.91
CA TYR A 48 11.96 7.03 1.88
C TYR A 48 12.36 6.42 0.54
N ALA A 49 13.33 5.49 0.54
CA ALA A 49 13.77 4.82 -0.68
C ALA A 49 12.67 3.99 -1.35
N ALA A 50 11.63 3.57 -0.62
CA ALA A 50 10.49 2.84 -1.18
C ALA A 50 9.47 3.74 -1.91
N LEU A 51 9.52 5.06 -1.73
CA LEU A 51 8.64 6.01 -2.41
C LEU A 51 8.92 6.06 -3.93
N ALA A 52 7.93 6.53 -4.68
CA ALA A 52 8.05 6.73 -6.12
C ALA A 52 9.05 7.85 -6.46
N PRO A 53 9.67 7.82 -7.66
CA PRO A 53 10.37 8.97 -8.21
C PRO A 53 9.41 10.18 -8.26
N GLY A 54 9.85 11.34 -7.76
CA GLY A 54 8.97 12.52 -7.61
C GLY A 54 8.11 12.52 -6.35
N ALA A 55 8.50 11.75 -5.32
CA ALA A 55 7.84 11.74 -4.02
C ALA A 55 7.57 13.16 -3.49
N ALA A 56 6.38 13.34 -2.90
CA ALA A 56 5.96 14.62 -2.33
C ALA A 56 6.72 14.99 -1.03
N LEU A 57 7.44 14.03 -0.46
CA LEU A 57 8.20 14.18 0.77
C LEU A 57 9.70 14.20 0.47
N SER A 58 10.44 15.06 1.15
CA SER A 58 11.89 14.96 1.27
C SER A 58 12.30 13.85 2.25
N ALA A 59 13.57 13.42 2.21
CA ALA A 59 14.08 12.38 3.11
C ALA A 59 13.92 12.73 4.62
N PRO A 60 14.20 13.98 5.08
CA PRO A 60 13.94 14.36 6.47
C PRO A 60 12.46 14.31 6.85
N GLN A 61 11.56 14.74 5.95
CA GLN A 61 10.13 14.69 6.19
C GLN A 61 9.64 13.24 6.32
N ALA A 62 10.07 12.36 5.41
CA ALA A 62 9.75 10.93 5.50
C ALA A 62 10.27 10.32 6.81
N ALA A 63 11.46 10.72 7.28
CA ALA A 63 11.97 10.28 8.57
C ALA A 63 11.12 10.73 9.75
N GLY A 64 10.66 11.99 9.74
CA GLY A 64 9.72 12.50 10.74
C GLY A 64 8.40 11.72 10.75
N GLN A 65 7.86 11.37 9.58
CA GLN A 65 6.63 10.57 9.48
C GLN A 65 6.83 9.14 9.99
N VAL A 66 7.97 8.51 9.74
CA VAL A 66 8.30 7.20 10.32
C VAL A 66 8.41 7.27 11.84
N ALA A 67 9.05 8.31 12.38
CA ALA A 67 9.14 8.50 13.82
C ALA A 67 7.77 8.68 14.47
N ALA A 68 6.90 9.51 13.87
CA ALA A 68 5.52 9.70 14.32
C ALA A 68 4.72 8.39 14.25
N LEU A 69 4.85 7.63 13.16
CA LEU A 69 4.17 6.35 12.97
C LEU A 69 4.59 5.34 14.05
N ARG A 70 5.90 5.24 14.33
CA ARG A 70 6.42 4.38 15.40
C ARG A 70 5.91 4.79 16.77
N ALA A 71 5.91 6.09 17.09
CA ALA A 71 5.40 6.58 18.38
C ALA A 71 3.92 6.18 18.60
N GLN A 72 3.10 6.26 17.55
CA GLN A 72 1.71 5.84 17.63
C GLN A 72 1.57 4.30 17.71
N ALA A 73 2.39 3.55 16.98
CA ALA A 73 2.39 2.09 17.08
C ALA A 73 2.85 1.57 18.45
N TRP A 74 3.75 2.29 19.13
CA TRP A 74 4.10 1.98 20.53
C TRP A 74 2.89 2.13 21.47
N ARG A 75 2.03 3.11 21.21
CA ARG A 75 0.83 3.37 22.03
C ARG A 75 -0.34 2.43 21.71
N TRP A 76 -0.56 2.13 20.43
CA TRP A 76 -1.76 1.44 19.95
C TRP A 76 -1.51 0.03 19.42
N GLY A 77 -0.26 -0.42 19.42
CA GLY A 77 0.17 -1.64 18.75
C GLY A 77 0.36 -1.43 17.23
N PRO A 78 0.97 -2.41 16.53
CA PRO A 78 1.28 -2.30 15.10
C PRO A 78 0.12 -2.69 14.18
N ALA A 79 -0.98 -3.23 14.73
CA ALA A 79 -2.11 -3.70 13.94
C ALA A 79 -2.86 -2.51 13.32
N ILE A 80 -2.91 -2.48 12.00
CA ILE A 80 -3.60 -1.44 11.22
C ILE A 80 -4.68 -2.02 10.32
N GLU A 81 -5.78 -1.30 10.22
CA GLU A 81 -6.96 -1.62 9.42
C GLU A 81 -7.30 -0.50 8.45
N LEU A 82 -7.84 -0.86 7.29
CA LEU A 82 -8.27 0.11 6.29
C LEU A 82 -9.53 0.83 6.78
N TYR A 83 -9.48 2.16 6.82
CA TYR A 83 -10.56 3.00 7.31
C TYR A 83 -11.28 3.74 6.17
N LYS A 84 -10.53 4.33 5.24
CA LYS A 84 -11.09 5.08 4.11
C LYS A 84 -10.17 4.97 2.90
N LEU A 85 -10.74 5.05 1.71
CA LEU A 85 -10.01 5.22 0.47
C LEU A 85 -10.77 6.15 -0.47
N GLY A 86 -10.08 6.69 -1.46
CA GLY A 86 -10.71 7.51 -2.49
C GLY A 86 -9.72 8.38 -3.23
N TRP A 87 -10.24 9.43 -3.87
CA TRP A 87 -9.44 10.38 -4.64
C TRP A 87 -9.35 11.73 -3.92
N ARG A 88 -8.16 12.35 -3.97
CA ARG A 88 -7.95 13.76 -3.69
C ARG A 88 -7.93 14.50 -5.01
N LEU A 89 -8.71 15.57 -5.09
CA LEU A 89 -8.81 16.44 -6.25
C LEU A 89 -8.22 17.82 -5.89
N PRO A 90 -6.89 17.95 -5.80
CA PRO A 90 -6.25 19.23 -5.58
C PRO A 90 -6.47 20.16 -6.78
N GLU A 91 -6.77 21.42 -6.51
CA GLU A 91 -6.97 22.43 -7.56
C GLU A 91 -5.69 22.63 -8.39
N GLY A 92 -5.83 22.66 -9.72
CA GLY A 92 -4.72 22.84 -10.66
C GLY A 92 -3.70 21.69 -10.68
N ARG A 93 -4.01 20.53 -10.09
CA ARG A 93 -3.11 19.36 -10.03
C ARG A 93 -3.85 18.07 -10.38
N PRO A 94 -3.14 17.02 -10.84
CA PRO A 94 -3.75 15.72 -11.09
C PRO A 94 -4.41 15.14 -9.84
N ALA A 95 -5.50 14.39 -10.06
CA ALA A 95 -6.15 13.62 -9.01
C ALA A 95 -5.16 12.60 -8.41
N LEU A 96 -5.19 12.43 -7.10
CA LEU A 96 -4.32 11.48 -6.38
C LEU A 96 -5.17 10.45 -5.65
N LEU A 97 -4.79 9.19 -5.73
CA LEU A 97 -5.46 8.13 -5.00
C LEU A 97 -4.91 8.06 -3.58
N PHE A 98 -5.77 7.88 -2.58
CA PHE A 98 -5.34 7.76 -1.19
C PHE A 98 -5.98 6.57 -0.49
N TYR A 99 -5.23 6.02 0.47
CA TYR A 99 -5.65 4.97 1.38
C TYR A 99 -5.33 5.41 2.81
N GLN A 100 -6.34 5.38 3.66
CA GLN A 100 -6.26 5.75 5.05
C GLN A 100 -6.49 4.54 5.93
N PHE A 101 -5.58 4.34 6.87
CA PHE A 101 -5.64 3.29 7.88
C PHE A 101 -5.78 3.89 9.26
N ARG A 102 -6.21 3.06 10.22
CA ARG A 102 -6.18 3.35 11.65
C ARG A 102 -5.49 2.21 12.38
N PHE A 103 -4.99 2.48 13.58
CA PHE A 103 -4.61 1.40 14.48
C PHE A 103 -5.87 0.74 15.03
N ALA A 104 -5.93 -0.59 15.00
CA ALA A 104 -7.12 -1.34 15.43
C ALA A 104 -7.50 -1.08 16.91
N ALA A 105 -6.51 -0.86 17.77
CA ALA A 105 -6.78 -0.53 19.18
C ALA A 105 -7.26 0.93 19.37
N ASP A 106 -6.91 1.83 18.46
CA ASP A 106 -7.35 3.24 18.47
C ASP A 106 -8.76 3.39 17.92
N SER A 107 -9.12 2.63 16.88
CA SER A 107 -10.45 2.67 16.27
C SER A 107 -11.55 2.14 17.20
N ALA A 108 -11.20 1.25 18.13
CA ALA A 108 -12.11 0.71 19.15
C ALA A 108 -12.51 1.73 20.24
N ARG A 109 -11.85 2.90 20.31
CA ARG A 109 -12.08 3.90 21.37
C ARG A 109 -12.79 5.15 20.85
N PRO A 110 -13.64 5.81 21.63
CA PRO A 110 -14.20 7.10 21.26
C PRO A 110 -13.12 8.21 21.29
N GLY A 111 -13.18 9.15 20.34
CA GLY A 111 -12.34 10.35 20.35
C GLY A 111 -11.70 10.70 18.99
N PRO A 112 -10.73 11.64 18.99
CA PRO A 112 -9.91 11.89 17.81
C PRO A 112 -9.03 10.68 17.54
N HIS A 113 -9.07 10.16 16.32
CA HIS A 113 -8.30 8.99 15.93
C HIS A 113 -7.06 9.38 15.14
N VAL A 114 -6.04 8.55 15.28
CA VAL A 114 -4.84 8.60 14.45
C VAL A 114 -5.15 7.97 13.11
N VAL A 115 -4.98 8.75 12.05
CA VAL A 115 -5.13 8.30 10.67
C VAL A 115 -3.75 8.19 10.03
N LEU A 116 -3.48 7.04 9.43
CA LEU A 116 -2.28 6.76 8.67
C LEU A 116 -2.63 6.88 7.19
N ASP A 117 -2.05 7.87 6.53
CA ASP A 117 -2.37 8.20 5.15
C ASP A 117 -1.28 7.71 4.20
N VAL A 118 -1.66 7.13 3.07
CA VAL A 118 -0.76 6.75 1.97
C VAL A 118 -1.37 7.22 0.65
N THR A 119 -0.59 7.90 -0.16
CA THR A 119 -1.04 8.48 -1.44
C THR A 119 -0.28 7.87 -2.61
N PHE A 120 -0.98 7.63 -3.71
CA PHE A 120 -0.45 7.16 -4.99
C PHE A 120 -0.82 8.13 -6.11
N GLN A 121 -0.03 8.13 -7.18
CA GLN A 121 -0.31 8.91 -8.37
C GLN A 121 -1.63 8.47 -9.03
N ASP A 122 -1.84 7.16 -9.16
CA ASP A 122 -3.01 6.56 -9.81
C ASP A 122 -3.23 5.12 -9.32
N SER A 123 -4.19 4.39 -9.91
CA SER A 123 -4.51 3.00 -9.55
C SER A 123 -3.51 1.94 -10.04
N LEU A 124 -2.57 2.32 -10.90
CA LEU A 124 -1.56 1.44 -11.48
C LEU A 124 -0.20 1.58 -10.76
N ALA A 125 0.01 2.68 -10.05
CA ALA A 125 1.22 2.95 -9.29
C ALA A 125 1.49 1.89 -8.22
N THR A 126 2.70 1.31 -8.25
CA THR A 126 3.15 0.28 -7.31
C THR A 126 3.89 0.86 -6.10
N ARG A 127 4.26 2.13 -6.14
CA ARG A 127 5.01 2.84 -5.09
C ARG A 127 4.25 4.08 -4.64
N PRO A 128 4.17 4.36 -3.32
CA PRO A 128 3.52 5.55 -2.84
C PRO A 128 4.25 6.83 -3.28
N LEU A 129 3.48 7.87 -3.57
CA LEU A 129 3.99 9.22 -3.77
C LEU A 129 4.30 9.90 -2.42
N GLY A 130 3.57 9.52 -1.36
CA GLY A 130 3.75 10.05 -0.02
C GLY A 130 2.94 9.29 1.02
N PHE A 131 3.24 9.56 2.30
CA PHE A 131 2.55 8.99 3.44
C PHE A 131 2.63 9.92 4.65
N GLY A 132 1.77 9.73 5.63
CA GLY A 132 1.88 10.51 6.87
C GLY A 132 0.97 10.05 7.99
N VAL A 133 1.25 10.54 9.19
CA VAL A 133 0.41 10.37 10.37
C VAL A 133 -0.36 11.66 10.61
N VAL A 134 -1.69 11.58 10.59
CA VAL A 134 -2.59 12.73 10.78
C VAL A 134 -3.51 12.44 11.97
N VAL A 135 -3.50 13.31 12.97
CA VAL A 135 -4.49 13.26 14.04
C VAL A 135 -5.71 14.05 13.59
N ARG A 136 -6.84 13.37 13.38
CA ARG A 136 -8.10 14.06 13.04
C ARG A 136 -8.94 14.23 14.28
N ARG A 137 -9.22 15.49 14.63
CA ARG A 137 -10.33 15.83 15.52
C ARG A 137 -11.62 15.73 14.71
N ARG A 138 -12.65 15.09 15.28
CA ARG A 138 -13.99 15.09 14.69
C ARG A 138 -14.51 16.52 14.62
#